data_AF-A0A2G6ANC3-F1
#
_entry.id   AF-A0A2G6ANC3-F1
#
_cell.length_a   1.000
_cell.length_b   1.000
_cell.length_c   1.000
_cell.angle_alpha   90.00
_cell.angle_beta   90.00
_cell.angle_gamma   90.00
#
_symmetry.space_group_name_H-M   'P 1'
#
loop_
_entity.id
_entity.type
_entity.pdbx_description
1 polymer ?
#
loop_
_entity_poly.entity_id
_entity_poly.type
_entity_poly.pdbx_seq_one_letter_code
_entity_poly.pdbx_strand_id
1 'polypeptide(L)'
;MEGEFEMKKMNSALGSFVILGLLLSGCGTDDEKTKQVDSPVQNVEPAQDNESKVEVMERAPMVNEFNEETDDLEEAFFSEYSSIKNFVEDSVNSMKEGSDYREKFAHAEQFLAESTITYIGYFHEEIEELGMTEDFEELKTAAAEVVGKFGANGEHLEGYETKYIEFENKMKDIYSKM
;
A
#
# COMPACT_ATOMS: atom_id res chain seq x y z
N MET A 1 42.97 54.97 -9.72
CA MET A 1 41.62 55.32 -9.25
C MET A 1 40.73 54.13 -9.60
N GLU A 2 40.79 53.02 -8.86
CA GLU A 2 40.43 52.83 -7.43
C GLU A 2 38.97 53.17 -7.14
N GLY A 3 38.29 52.22 -6.48
CA GLY A 3 36.91 52.30 -5.98
C GLY A 3 35.96 51.37 -6.73
N GLU A 4 35.99 50.06 -6.54
CA GLU A 4 35.39 49.35 -5.39
C GLU A 4 34.03 49.95 -4.97
N PHE A 5 32.94 49.28 -5.34
CA PHE A 5 31.64 49.45 -4.69
C PHE A 5 31.19 48.11 -4.13
N GLU A 6 31.65 47.90 -2.90
CA GLU A 6 30.96 47.32 -1.73
C GLU A 6 29.98 46.15 -1.93
N MET A 7 30.42 44.99 -1.42
CA MET A 7 29.58 43.96 -0.84
C MET A 7 28.68 44.55 0.26
N LYS A 8 27.36 44.37 0.14
CA LYS A 8 26.50 44.28 1.32
C LYS A 8 26.37 42.82 1.75
N LYS A 9 27.15 42.49 2.77
CA LYS A 9 27.02 41.30 3.61
C LYS A 9 26.09 41.63 4.78
N MET A 10 25.43 40.59 5.31
CA MET A 10 24.69 40.51 6.60
C MET A 10 23.23 41.02 6.52
N ASN A 11 22.22 40.27 6.99
CA ASN A 11 22.15 39.61 8.29
C ASN A 11 21.52 38.20 8.26
N SER A 12 22.16 37.33 9.04
CA SER A 12 21.62 36.13 9.66
C SER A 12 20.38 36.45 10.49
N ALA A 13 19.32 35.67 10.32
CA ALA A 13 18.24 35.54 11.30
C ALA A 13 18.01 34.05 11.56
N LEU A 14 18.66 33.56 12.61
CA LEU A 14 18.35 32.31 13.29
C LEU A 14 16.87 32.33 13.72
N GLY A 15 16.07 31.43 13.18
CA GLY A 15 14.74 31.07 13.69
C GLY A 15 14.76 29.68 14.27
N SER A 16 15.29 29.55 15.49
CA SER A 16 15.25 28.31 16.27
C SER A 16 13.81 28.07 16.72
N PHE A 17 13.12 27.09 16.14
CA PHE A 17 11.86 26.58 16.70
C PHE A 17 12.15 25.33 17.52
N VAL A 18 12.29 25.54 18.81
CA VAL A 18 12.15 24.50 19.85
C VAL A 18 10.66 24.25 20.02
N ILE A 19 10.15 23.11 19.57
CA ILE A 19 8.85 22.60 20.04
C ILE A 19 9.13 21.48 21.04
N LEU A 20 9.03 21.90 22.30
CA LEU A 20 9.09 21.12 23.52
C LEU A 20 7.90 20.14 23.55
N GLY A 21 8.17 18.88 23.85
CA GLY A 21 7.16 17.82 23.95
C GLY A 21 6.19 18.00 25.11
N LEU A 22 5.01 17.38 24.97
CA LEU A 22 4.09 17.09 26.06
C LEU A 22 3.88 15.58 26.14
N LEU A 23 4.51 15.00 27.17
CA LEU A 23 4.24 13.66 27.70
C LEU A 23 2.79 13.61 28.21
N LEU A 24 1.99 12.70 27.67
CA LEU A 24 0.76 12.27 28.32
C LEU A 24 1.09 11.10 29.26
N SER A 25 1.13 11.42 30.55
CA SER A 25 1.14 10.45 31.65
C SER A 25 -0.19 10.53 32.41
N GLY A 26 -0.71 9.37 32.80
CA GLY A 26 -1.83 9.19 33.74
C GLY A 26 -3.06 8.56 33.10
N CYS A 27 -3.81 7.65 33.71
CA CYS A 27 -3.86 7.08 35.07
C CYS A 27 -4.85 5.89 34.93
N GLY A 28 -4.52 4.65 35.30
CA GLY A 28 -4.80 4.10 36.62
C GLY A 28 -6.07 3.21 36.64
N THR A 29 -5.92 1.93 36.98
CA THR A 29 -6.93 1.17 37.75
C THR A 29 -6.23 -0.02 38.43
N ASP A 30 -6.33 -0.01 39.75
CA ASP A 30 -5.73 -0.93 40.71
C ASP A 30 -6.42 -2.30 40.76
N ASP A 31 -5.60 -3.29 41.14
CA ASP A 31 -5.86 -4.48 41.97
C ASP A 31 -7.28 -5.07 42.09
N GLU A 32 -7.42 -6.34 41.70
CA GLU A 32 -8.19 -7.27 42.52
C GLU A 32 -7.55 -8.67 42.57
N LYS A 33 -7.13 -9.05 43.79
CA LYS A 33 -6.63 -10.37 44.17
C LYS A 33 -7.76 -11.38 44.15
N THR A 34 -7.59 -12.51 43.45
CA THR A 34 -8.38 -13.73 43.72
C THR A 34 -7.51 -14.85 44.29
N LYS A 35 -8.05 -15.40 45.38
CA LYS A 35 -7.46 -16.34 46.35
C LYS A 35 -7.32 -17.76 45.77
N GLN A 36 -6.28 -18.48 46.19
CA GLN A 36 -6.24 -19.95 46.20
C GLN A 36 -7.17 -20.51 47.27
N VAL A 37 -7.90 -21.60 47.01
CA VAL A 37 -8.22 -22.68 47.97
C VAL A 37 -8.51 -24.02 47.23
N ASP A 38 -7.67 -25.02 47.53
CA ASP A 38 -7.81 -26.49 47.65
C ASP A 38 -8.74 -27.38 46.77
N SER A 39 -8.07 -28.29 46.01
CA SER A 39 -8.24 -29.77 45.82
C SER A 39 -9.49 -30.50 46.38
N PRO A 40 -10.02 -31.59 45.74
CA PRO A 40 -9.26 -32.82 45.44
C PRO A 40 -9.63 -33.64 44.16
N VAL A 41 -8.74 -34.58 43.86
CA VAL A 41 -8.76 -35.61 42.79
C VAL A 41 -10.02 -36.49 42.82
N GLN A 42 -10.62 -36.79 41.66
CA GLN A 42 -11.23 -38.11 41.39
C GLN A 42 -11.37 -38.41 39.89
N ASN A 43 -10.62 -39.42 39.44
CA ASN A 43 -10.78 -40.11 38.16
C ASN A 43 -12.09 -40.90 38.16
N VAL A 44 -13.02 -40.61 37.23
CA VAL A 44 -14.02 -41.58 36.75
C VAL A 44 -14.44 -41.24 35.32
N GLU A 45 -14.20 -42.16 34.40
CA GLU A 45 -14.95 -42.37 33.15
C GLU A 45 -15.49 -43.81 33.21
N PRO A 46 -16.49 -44.25 32.39
CA PRO A 46 -17.21 -43.57 31.31
C PRO A 46 -18.76 -43.80 31.32
N ALA A 47 -19.50 -43.11 30.44
CA ALA A 47 -20.54 -43.64 29.52
C ALA A 47 -21.63 -42.60 29.14
N GLN A 48 -21.67 -42.31 27.82
CA GLN A 48 -22.78 -41.95 26.90
C GLN A 48 -23.91 -41.05 27.44
N ASP A 49 -24.30 -39.96 26.79
CA ASP A 49 -24.82 -39.90 25.41
C ASP A 49 -25.02 -38.43 24.98
N ASN A 50 -25.04 -38.22 23.67
CA ASN A 50 -25.63 -37.09 22.94
C ASN A 50 -24.79 -35.81 22.72
N GLU A 51 -23.88 -35.84 21.73
CA GLU A 51 -23.55 -34.63 20.97
C GLU A 51 -23.79 -34.80 19.47
N SER A 52 -24.51 -33.81 18.96
CA SER A 52 -24.98 -33.62 17.61
C SER A 52 -23.84 -33.37 16.62
N LYS A 53 -23.70 -34.28 15.66
CA LYS A 53 -23.37 -34.07 14.23
C LYS A 53 -22.73 -32.71 13.86
N VAL A 54 -21.42 -32.71 13.61
CA VAL A 54 -20.78 -31.90 12.57
C VAL A 54 -19.78 -32.79 11.83
N GLU A 55 -20.07 -33.09 10.56
CA GLU A 55 -19.20 -33.85 9.67
C GLU A 55 -17.89 -33.09 9.43
N VAL A 56 -16.79 -33.71 9.84
CA VAL A 56 -15.44 -33.37 9.39
C VAL A 56 -15.32 -33.84 7.95
N MET A 57 -15.28 -32.92 6.99
CA MET A 57 -14.86 -33.23 5.63
C MET A 57 -13.40 -32.78 5.48
N GLU A 58 -12.49 -33.69 5.81
CA GLU A 58 -11.10 -33.61 5.38
C GLU A 58 -11.07 -33.58 3.85
N ARG A 59 -10.59 -32.47 3.28
CA ARG A 59 -10.38 -32.39 1.84
C ARG A 59 -9.06 -33.06 1.51
N ALA A 60 -9.11 -34.32 1.08
CA ALA A 60 -7.98 -35.03 0.49
C ALA A 60 -7.51 -34.34 -0.82
N PRO A 61 -6.22 -34.45 -1.17
CA PRO A 61 -5.64 -33.77 -2.31
C PRO A 61 -6.00 -34.51 -3.60
N MET A 62 -6.39 -33.77 -4.63
CA MET A 62 -6.52 -34.31 -5.98
C MET A 62 -5.79 -33.41 -6.97
N VAL A 63 -4.55 -33.79 -7.25
CA VAL A 63 -3.95 -33.63 -8.57
C VAL A 63 -4.73 -34.51 -9.55
N ASN A 64 -5.23 -33.89 -10.61
CA ASN A 64 -5.57 -34.43 -11.93
C ASN A 64 -6.07 -33.21 -12.70
N GLU A 65 -5.75 -32.93 -13.95
CA GLU A 65 -4.98 -33.59 -14.99
C GLU A 65 -4.90 -32.50 -16.07
N PHE A 66 -3.79 -32.44 -16.78
CA PHE A 66 -3.60 -31.55 -17.93
C PHE A 66 -4.78 -31.74 -18.89
N ASN A 67 -5.66 -30.74 -19.02
CA ASN A 67 -6.60 -30.66 -20.12
C ASN A 67 -6.30 -29.34 -20.83
N GLU A 68 -5.69 -29.47 -22.01
CA GLU A 68 -5.57 -28.41 -23.01
C GLU A 68 -6.96 -27.86 -23.33
N GLU A 69 -7.04 -26.57 -23.64
CA GLU A 69 -8.24 -25.70 -23.82
C GLU A 69 -8.65 -24.91 -22.57
N THR A 70 -7.92 -23.82 -22.30
CA THR A 70 -8.46 -22.67 -21.57
C THR A 70 -8.20 -21.40 -22.38
N ASP A 71 -8.92 -21.26 -23.50
CA ASP A 71 -9.08 -19.98 -24.21
C ASP A 71 -10.17 -19.10 -23.55
N ASP A 72 -10.82 -19.57 -22.48
CA ASP A 72 -11.97 -18.89 -21.87
C ASP A 72 -11.83 -18.72 -20.34
N LEU A 73 -10.73 -18.09 -19.91
CA LEU A 73 -10.66 -17.48 -18.58
C LEU A 73 -10.15 -16.03 -18.69
N GLU A 74 -10.71 -15.26 -19.61
CA GLU A 74 -10.94 -13.84 -19.34
C GLU A 74 -11.99 -13.76 -18.22
N GLU A 75 -11.52 -13.94 -16.99
CA GLU A 75 -12.27 -13.49 -15.82
C GLU A 75 -12.54 -12.00 -16.06
N ALA A 76 -13.78 -11.64 -16.37
CA ALA A 76 -14.18 -10.29 -16.74
C ALA A 76 -14.00 -9.35 -15.54
N PHE A 77 -12.77 -8.93 -15.31
CA PHE A 77 -12.40 -7.95 -14.32
C PHE A 77 -12.80 -6.57 -14.84
N PHE A 78 -13.93 -6.07 -14.35
CA PHE A 78 -14.36 -4.71 -14.65
C PHE A 78 -13.52 -3.71 -13.86
N SER A 79 -12.79 -2.86 -14.57
CA SER A 79 -12.14 -1.68 -14.01
C SER A 79 -13.18 -0.70 -13.45
N GLU A 80 -12.89 -0.03 -12.33
CA GLU A 80 -13.71 1.09 -11.85
C GLU A 80 -13.57 2.35 -12.72
N TYR A 81 -12.52 2.38 -13.57
CA TYR A 81 -12.29 3.41 -14.57
C TYR A 81 -12.86 2.98 -15.91
N SER A 82 -13.42 3.93 -16.65
CA SER A 82 -13.92 3.68 -18.01
C SER A 82 -12.84 3.74 -19.10
N SER A 83 -11.64 4.21 -18.78
CA SER A 83 -10.50 4.34 -19.71
C SER A 83 -9.18 4.52 -18.97
N ILE A 84 -8.06 4.25 -19.64
CA ILE A 84 -6.71 4.50 -19.11
C ILE A 84 -6.48 5.98 -18.84
N LYS A 85 -7.03 6.87 -19.68
CA LYS A 85 -6.92 8.32 -19.47
C LYS A 85 -7.55 8.75 -18.14
N ASN A 86 -8.73 8.25 -17.82
CA ASN A 86 -9.41 8.59 -16.56
C ASN A 86 -8.63 8.07 -15.35
N PHE A 87 -8.06 6.86 -15.47
CA PHE A 87 -7.18 6.30 -14.44
C PHE A 87 -5.93 7.15 -14.20
N VAL A 88 -5.23 7.55 -15.27
CA VAL A 88 -4.01 8.36 -15.17
C VAL A 88 -4.31 9.75 -14.59
N GLU A 89 -5.40 10.39 -15.04
CA GLU A 89 -5.81 11.70 -14.52
C GLU A 89 -6.11 11.64 -13.01
N ASP A 90 -6.89 10.65 -12.57
CA ASP A 90 -7.21 10.48 -11.15
C ASP A 90 -5.95 10.16 -10.33
N SER A 91 -5.07 9.30 -10.85
CA SER A 91 -3.81 8.95 -10.20
C SER A 91 -2.91 10.18 -9.98
N VAL A 92 -2.76 11.04 -10.99
CA VAL A 92 -2.00 12.31 -10.86
C VAL A 92 -2.64 13.22 -9.81
N ASN A 93 -3.97 13.29 -9.75
CA ASN A 93 -4.67 14.08 -8.73
C ASN A 93 -4.47 13.51 -7.33
N SER A 94 -4.52 12.19 -7.19
CA SER A 94 -4.30 11.47 -5.93
C SER A 94 -2.87 11.61 -5.41
N MET A 95 -1.87 11.73 -6.28
CA MET A 95 -0.46 11.93 -5.88
C MET A 95 -0.17 13.32 -5.29
N LYS A 96 -1.00 14.34 -5.58
CA LYS A 96 -0.76 15.72 -5.11
C LYS A 96 -0.66 15.79 -3.59
N GLU A 97 0.25 16.63 -3.11
CA GLU A 97 0.37 16.93 -1.68
C GLU A 97 -0.96 17.50 -1.15
N GLY A 98 -1.43 16.97 -0.01
CA GLY A 98 -2.72 17.34 0.57
C GLY A 98 -3.94 16.85 -0.20
N SER A 99 -3.80 15.86 -1.08
CA SER A 99 -4.96 15.23 -1.72
C SER A 99 -5.79 14.46 -0.68
N ASP A 100 -7.11 14.47 -0.87
CA ASP A 100 -8.06 13.65 -0.11
C ASP A 100 -7.63 12.17 -0.03
N TYR A 101 -7.02 11.66 -1.10
CA TYR A 101 -6.55 10.28 -1.17
C TYR A 101 -5.42 10.03 -0.15
N ARG A 102 -4.40 10.91 -0.14
CA ARG A 102 -3.27 10.81 0.80
C ARG A 102 -3.67 11.07 2.24
N GLU A 103 -4.71 11.87 2.47
CA GLU A 103 -5.25 12.08 3.81
C GLU A 103 -6.03 10.87 4.35
N LYS A 104 -6.70 10.10 3.47
CA LYS A 104 -7.59 9.00 3.86
C LYS A 104 -6.88 7.66 3.99
N PHE A 105 -5.81 7.43 3.24
CA PHE A 105 -5.13 6.13 3.19
C PHE A 105 -3.72 6.22 3.77
N ALA A 106 -3.47 5.46 4.84
CA ALA A 106 -2.11 5.19 5.28
C ALA A 106 -1.37 4.42 4.17
N HIS A 107 -0.16 4.82 3.82
CA HIS A 107 0.60 4.25 2.69
C HIS A 107 -0.09 4.43 1.32
N ALA A 108 -0.75 5.57 1.13
CA ALA A 108 -1.39 5.94 -0.14
C ALA A 108 -0.49 5.71 -1.37
N GLU A 109 0.81 5.97 -1.24
CA GLU A 109 1.80 5.78 -2.29
C GLU A 109 1.97 4.31 -2.69
N GLN A 110 1.94 3.39 -1.72
CA GLN A 110 1.96 1.95 -1.99
C GLN A 110 0.70 1.54 -2.77
N PHE A 111 -0.47 1.96 -2.28
CA PHE A 111 -1.75 1.62 -2.92
C PHE A 111 -1.85 2.17 -4.34
N LEU A 112 -1.36 3.39 -4.59
CA LEU A 112 -1.31 3.96 -5.94
C LEU A 112 -0.41 3.15 -6.86
N ALA A 113 0.75 2.73 -6.38
CA ALA A 113 1.68 1.91 -7.16
C ALA A 113 1.08 0.53 -7.50
N GLU A 114 0.49 -0.16 -6.52
CA GLU A 114 -0.19 -1.45 -6.74
C GLU A 114 -1.38 -1.32 -7.71
N SER A 115 -2.20 -0.28 -7.53
CA SER A 115 -3.32 0.03 -8.42
C SER A 115 -2.84 0.29 -9.84
N THR A 116 -1.72 1.01 -10.01
CA THR A 116 -1.13 1.28 -11.33
C THR A 116 -0.77 0.01 -12.08
N ILE A 117 -0.09 -0.93 -11.41
CA ILE A 117 0.26 -2.22 -12.02
C ILE A 117 -1.00 -2.97 -12.49
N THR A 118 -2.05 -2.93 -11.66
CA THR A 118 -3.32 -3.62 -11.94
C THR A 118 -4.06 -2.99 -13.13
N TYR A 119 -4.27 -1.67 -13.10
CA TYR A 119 -5.07 -0.97 -14.10
C TYR A 119 -4.38 -0.90 -15.47
N ILE A 120 -3.04 -0.85 -15.53
CA ILE A 120 -2.32 -0.98 -16.80
C ILE A 120 -2.64 -2.33 -17.48
N GLY A 121 -2.77 -3.41 -16.69
CA GLY A 121 -3.20 -4.70 -17.22
C GLY A 121 -4.62 -4.68 -17.80
N TYR A 122 -5.55 -3.97 -17.16
CA TYR A 122 -6.94 -3.87 -17.65
C TYR A 122 -7.09 -3.05 -18.93
N PHE A 123 -6.21 -2.07 -19.15
CA PHE A 123 -6.29 -1.20 -20.33
C PHE A 123 -5.23 -1.52 -21.38
N HIS A 124 -4.72 -2.75 -21.42
CA HIS A 124 -3.66 -3.14 -22.34
C HIS A 124 -4.00 -2.78 -23.81
N GLU A 125 -5.20 -3.14 -24.28
CA GLU A 125 -5.63 -2.83 -25.66
C GLU A 125 -5.67 -1.32 -25.94
N GLU A 126 -6.24 -0.52 -25.03
CA GLU A 126 -6.30 0.94 -25.18
C GLU A 126 -4.89 1.56 -25.19
N ILE A 127 -3.97 1.03 -24.38
CA ILE A 127 -2.57 1.46 -24.33
C ILE A 127 -1.85 1.15 -25.65
N GLU A 128 -2.09 -0.02 -26.24
CA GLU A 128 -1.55 -0.39 -27.56
C GLU A 128 -2.11 0.50 -28.67
N GLU A 129 -3.42 0.77 -28.67
CA GLU A 129 -4.06 1.67 -29.63
C GLU A 129 -3.52 3.10 -29.57
N LEU A 130 -3.15 3.57 -28.37
CA LEU A 130 -2.49 4.86 -28.16
C LEU A 130 -1.02 4.86 -28.61
N GLY A 131 -0.42 3.70 -28.89
CA GLY A 131 0.99 3.57 -29.24
C GLY A 131 1.93 3.90 -28.07
N MET A 132 1.47 3.73 -26.83
CA MET A 132 2.19 4.12 -25.61
C MET A 132 2.68 2.92 -24.78
N THR A 133 2.71 1.72 -25.35
CA THR A 133 3.07 0.48 -24.64
C THR A 133 4.39 0.57 -23.87
N GLU A 134 5.44 1.13 -24.48
CA GLU A 134 6.76 1.28 -23.83
C GLU A 134 6.69 2.23 -22.62
N ASP A 135 6.02 3.38 -22.77
CA ASP A 135 5.84 4.35 -21.69
C ASP A 135 5.13 3.71 -20.47
N PHE A 136 4.07 2.93 -20.72
CA PHE A 136 3.30 2.28 -19.66
C PHE A 136 4.04 1.08 -19.04
N GLU A 137 4.87 0.34 -19.77
CA GLU A 137 5.73 -0.68 -19.18
C GLU A 137 6.82 -0.08 -18.28
N GLU A 138 7.38 1.08 -18.66
CA GLU A 138 8.28 1.84 -17.78
C GLU A 138 7.55 2.32 -16.51
N LEU A 139 6.30 2.80 -16.64
CA LEU A 139 5.49 3.21 -15.49
C LEU A 139 5.22 2.03 -14.54
N LYS A 140 4.83 0.88 -15.10
CA LYS A 140 4.58 -0.35 -14.34
C LYS A 140 5.84 -0.83 -13.61
N THR A 141 7.00 -0.70 -14.25
CA THR A 141 8.30 -0.99 -13.63
C THR A 141 8.57 -0.04 -12.47
N ALA A 142 8.43 1.27 -12.65
CA ALA A 142 8.61 2.25 -11.59
C ALA A 142 7.65 2.02 -10.41
N ALA A 143 6.39 1.68 -10.69
CA ALA A 143 5.41 1.31 -9.68
C ALA A 143 5.84 0.06 -8.88
N ALA A 144 6.29 -1.00 -9.56
CA ALA A 144 6.77 -2.21 -8.89
C ALA A 144 8.00 -1.95 -8.01
N GLU A 145 8.89 -1.06 -8.43
CA GLU A 145 10.02 -0.62 -7.60
C GLU A 145 9.56 0.10 -6.34
N VAL A 146 8.53 0.94 -6.40
CA VAL A 146 7.93 1.59 -5.22
C VAL A 146 7.34 0.55 -4.27
N VAL A 147 6.55 -0.41 -4.76
CA VAL A 147 5.97 -1.49 -3.95
C VAL A 147 7.07 -2.29 -3.25
N GLY A 148 8.17 -2.59 -3.95
CA GLY A 148 9.34 -3.26 -3.38
C GLY A 148 10.11 -2.45 -2.33
N LYS A 149 9.75 -1.19 -2.09
CA LYS A 149 10.32 -0.32 -1.06
C LYS A 149 9.42 -0.13 0.17
N PHE A 150 8.36 -0.92 0.29
CA PHE A 150 7.60 -1.05 1.54
C PHE A 150 8.02 -2.31 2.31
N GLY A 151 8.30 -2.15 3.60
CA GLY A 151 8.55 -3.24 4.52
C GLY A 151 7.26 -3.92 4.97
N ALA A 152 7.39 -5.02 5.72
CA ALA A 152 6.25 -5.85 6.12
C ALA A 152 5.23 -5.13 7.01
N ASN A 153 5.62 -4.03 7.67
CA ASN A 153 4.74 -3.22 8.50
C ASN A 153 4.40 -1.86 7.85
N GLY A 154 4.61 -1.73 6.54
CA GLY A 154 4.36 -0.50 5.78
C GLY A 154 5.46 0.56 5.92
N GLU A 155 6.58 0.26 6.59
CA GLU A 155 7.68 1.19 6.71
C GLU A 155 8.40 1.41 5.36
N HIS A 156 8.85 2.64 5.10
CA HIS A 156 9.63 2.96 3.91
C HIS A 156 11.06 2.42 4.03
N LEU A 157 11.48 1.59 3.08
CA LEU A 157 12.84 1.06 2.99
C LEU A 157 13.81 2.05 2.35
N GLU A 158 15.12 1.77 2.44
CA GLU A 158 16.15 2.62 1.84
C GLU A 158 15.93 2.81 0.32
N GLY A 159 15.94 4.07 -0.10
CA GLY A 159 15.73 4.49 -1.48
C GLY A 159 14.27 4.66 -1.88
N TYR A 160 13.31 4.49 -0.95
CA TYR A 160 11.88 4.71 -1.19
C TYR A 160 11.59 6.07 -1.86
N GLU A 161 12.04 7.18 -1.25
CA GLU A 161 11.72 8.53 -1.73
C GLU A 161 12.16 8.73 -3.18
N THR A 162 13.36 8.25 -3.54
CA THR A 162 13.87 8.30 -4.91
C THR A 162 12.96 7.53 -5.86
N LYS A 163 12.55 6.31 -5.51
CA LYS A 163 11.68 5.47 -6.34
C LYS A 163 10.27 6.04 -6.47
N TYR A 164 9.74 6.62 -5.41
CA TYR A 164 8.45 7.28 -5.46
C TYR A 164 8.47 8.51 -6.39
N ILE A 165 9.52 9.33 -6.33
CA ILE A 165 9.68 10.48 -7.23
C ILE A 165 9.82 10.02 -8.70
N GLU A 166 10.56 8.94 -8.97
CA GLU A 166 10.67 8.36 -10.31
C GLU A 166 9.30 7.92 -10.86
N PHE A 167 8.53 7.21 -10.03
CA PHE A 167 7.17 6.79 -10.34
C PHE A 167 6.22 7.98 -10.59
N GLU A 168 6.19 8.96 -9.68
CA GLU A 168 5.35 10.15 -9.80
C GLU A 168 5.68 10.95 -11.06
N ASN A 169 6.97 11.11 -11.38
CA ASN A 169 7.40 11.81 -12.59
C ASN A 169 7.00 11.06 -13.86
N LYS A 170 7.11 9.72 -13.87
CA LYS A 170 6.68 8.91 -15.02
C LYS A 170 5.16 8.98 -15.22
N MET A 171 4.39 8.94 -14.14
CA MET A 171 2.93 9.12 -14.19
C MET A 171 2.56 10.50 -14.78
N LYS A 172 3.22 11.57 -14.34
CA LYS A 172 3.01 12.93 -14.88
C LYS A 172 3.45 13.07 -16.34
N ASP A 173 4.55 12.43 -16.73
CA ASP A 173 5.03 12.41 -18.11
C ASP A 173 3.99 11.77 -19.04
N ILE A 174 3.47 10.60 -18.68
CA ILE A 174 2.38 9.92 -19.40
C ILE A 174 1.14 10.82 -19.46
N TYR A 175 0.70 11.38 -18.34
CA TYR A 175 -0.45 12.28 -18.30
C TYR A 175 -0.30 13.46 -19.27
N SER A 176 0.92 13.99 -19.44
CA SER A 176 1.20 15.10 -20.36
C SER A 176 1.12 14.73 -21.86
N LYS A 177 1.20 13.43 -22.17
CA LYS A 177 1.16 12.88 -23.53
C LYS A 177 -0.26 12.46 -23.97
N MET A 178 -1.21 12.33 -23.03
CA MET A 178 -2.61 11.90 -23.25
C MET A 178 -3.58 13.05 -23.50
#